data_AF-A0A378PN77-F1
#
_entry.id   AF-A0A378PN77-F1
#
_cell.length_a   1.000
_cell.length_b   1.000
_cell.length_c   1.000
_cell.angle_alpha   90.00
_cell.angle_beta   90.00
_cell.angle_gamma   90.00
#
_symmetry.space_group_name_H-M   'P 1'
#
loop_
_entity.id
_entity.type
_entity.pdbx_description
1 polymer ?
#
loop_
_entity_poly.entity_id
_entity_poly.type
_entity_poly.pdbx_seq_one_letter_code
_entity_poly.pdbx_strand_id
1 'polypeptide(L)'
;MNVQLFNDIALSVINFITSGVTAITGVGGGIVLIGIMSMFMAASIIIPVHGASQLASNASRVWFGWQDLRLDYMKEFLIGAVSGAIVFGVAVRFVSLELIPLFIGIYILLMQWSKTFDRLLKRANNFYTIAFI
;
A
#
# COMPACT_ATOMS: atom_id res chain seq x y z
N MET A 1 10.44 1.05 -29.50
CA MET A 1 9.56 0.59 -28.41
C MET A 1 8.58 1.72 -28.11
N ASN A 2 7.28 1.45 -27.97
CA ASN A 2 6.31 2.49 -27.60
C ASN A 2 6.64 3.00 -26.19
N VAL A 3 6.54 4.31 -25.94
CA VAL A 3 6.76 4.94 -24.63
C VAL A 3 5.91 4.28 -23.54
N GLN A 4 4.69 3.87 -23.86
CA GLN A 4 3.81 3.17 -22.92
C GLN A 4 4.38 1.80 -22.52
N LEU A 5 4.83 1.02 -23.49
CA LEU A 5 5.46 -0.29 -23.23
C LEU A 5 6.74 -0.15 -22.38
N PHE A 6 7.52 0.91 -22.61
CA PHE A 6 8.68 1.21 -21.77
C PHE A 6 8.28 1.46 -20.31
N ASN A 7 7.26 2.30 -20.09
CA ASN A 7 6.77 2.62 -18.74
C ASN A 7 6.25 1.38 -18.02
N ASP A 8 5.49 0.52 -18.70
CA ASP A 8 4.93 -0.69 -18.12
C ASP A 8 6.02 -1.68 -17.67
N ILE A 9 7.06 -1.85 -18.51
CA ILE A 9 8.22 -2.69 -18.17
C ILE A 9 8.99 -2.08 -16.99
N ALA A 10 9.27 -0.78 -17.03
CA ALA A 10 9.99 -0.10 -15.95
C ALA A 10 9.26 -0.24 -14.61
N LEU A 11 7.96 0.03 -14.59
CA LEU A 11 7.12 -0.10 -13.40
C LEU A 11 7.02 -1.54 -12.90
N SER A 12 6.99 -2.53 -13.80
CA SER A 12 6.99 -3.94 -13.42
C SER A 12 8.28 -4.32 -12.68
N VAL A 13 9.44 -3.86 -13.19
CA VAL A 13 10.74 -4.08 -12.54
C VAL A 13 10.80 -3.36 -11.20
N ILE A 14 10.37 -2.10 -11.13
CA ILE A 14 10.31 -1.32 -9.88
C ILE A 14 9.39 -2.00 -8.85
N ASN A 15 8.21 -2.46 -9.26
CA ASN A 15 7.27 -3.16 -8.39
C ASN A 15 7.88 -4.47 -7.85
N PHE A 16 8.60 -5.22 -8.69
CA PHE A 16 9.30 -6.43 -8.25
C PHE A 16 10.37 -6.11 -7.19
N ILE A 17 11.22 -5.11 -7.45
CA ILE A 17 12.30 -4.71 -6.52
C ILE A 17 11.70 -4.21 -5.20
N THR A 18 10.72 -3.29 -5.25
CA THR A 18 10.09 -2.72 -4.05
C THR A 18 9.31 -3.76 -3.25
N SER A 19 8.69 -4.74 -3.92
CA SER A 19 8.11 -5.91 -3.25
C SER A 19 9.16 -6.73 -2.53
N GLY A 20 10.33 -6.97 -3.16
CA GLY A 20 11.47 -7.65 -2.53
C GLY A 20 12.00 -6.91 -1.29
N VAL A 21 12.13 -5.59 -1.37
CA VAL A 21 12.50 -4.74 -0.21
C VAL A 21 11.51 -4.95 0.94
N THR A 22 10.21 -4.93 0.65
CA THR A 22 9.17 -5.16 1.65
C THR A 22 9.24 -6.58 2.23
N ALA A 23 9.54 -7.59 1.42
CA ALA A 23 9.69 -8.97 1.89
C ALA A 23 10.86 -9.12 2.89
N ILE A 24 11.96 -8.39 2.69
CA ILE A 24 13.15 -8.44 3.56
C ILE A 24 12.97 -7.58 4.82
N THR A 25 12.45 -6.36 4.66
CA THR A 25 12.41 -5.35 5.73
C THR A 25 11.07 -5.30 6.47
N GLY A 26 10.04 -5.98 5.95
CA GLY A 26 8.67 -6.01 6.47
C GLY A 26 7.79 -4.84 6.03
N VAL A 27 8.35 -3.69 5.62
CA VAL A 27 7.58 -2.47 5.31
C VAL A 27 8.31 -1.54 4.32
N GLY A 28 7.58 -0.59 3.73
CA GLY A 28 8.19 0.58 3.06
C GLY A 28 8.27 0.49 1.54
N GLY A 29 8.40 -0.70 0.94
CA GLY A 29 8.47 -0.80 -0.52
C GLY A 29 7.21 -0.29 -1.23
N GLY A 30 6.03 -0.47 -0.64
CA GLY A 30 4.79 0.15 -1.14
C GLY A 30 4.83 1.68 -1.16
N ILE A 31 5.43 2.31 -0.14
CA ILE A 31 5.60 3.77 -0.05
C ILE A 31 6.54 4.26 -1.15
N VAL A 32 7.63 3.53 -1.39
CA VAL A 32 8.55 3.82 -2.50
C VAL A 32 7.83 3.68 -3.84
N LEU A 33 7.08 2.59 -4.03
CA LEU A 33 6.35 2.31 -5.27
C LEU A 33 5.33 3.40 -5.59
N ILE A 34 4.48 3.81 -4.64
CA ILE A 34 3.46 4.83 -4.90
C ILE A 34 4.09 6.20 -5.23
N GLY A 35 5.21 6.53 -4.59
CA GLY A 35 5.98 7.73 -4.92
C GLY A 35 6.53 7.68 -6.35
N ILE A 36 7.13 6.56 -6.77
CA ILE A 36 7.64 6.39 -8.13
C ILE A 36 6.50 6.39 -9.16
N MET A 37 5.38 5.71 -8.90
CA MET A 37 4.24 5.65 -9.81
C MET A 37 3.71 7.04 -10.21
N SER A 38 3.77 8.02 -9.30
CA SER A 38 3.38 9.41 -9.60
C SER A 38 4.19 10.08 -10.71
N MET A 39 5.37 9.55 -11.03
CA MET A 39 6.21 10.02 -12.14
C MET A 39 5.82 9.41 -13.49
N PHE A 40 5.00 8.35 -13.51
CA PHE A 40 4.69 7.56 -14.72
C PHE A 40 3.23 7.63 -15.13
N MET A 41 2.30 7.90 -14.20
CA MET A 41 0.86 7.84 -14.48
C MET A 41 0.05 8.88 -13.72
N ALA A 42 -1.16 9.16 -14.22
CA ALA A 42 -2.10 10.09 -13.59
C ALA A 42 -2.61 9.57 -12.25
N ALA A 43 -2.91 10.50 -11.33
CA ALA A 43 -3.32 10.20 -9.95
C ALA A 43 -4.53 9.25 -9.85
N SER A 44 -5.48 9.38 -10.77
CA SER A 44 -6.67 8.53 -10.87
C SER A 44 -6.36 7.05 -11.13
N ILE A 45 -5.20 6.76 -11.73
CA ILE A 45 -4.74 5.42 -12.08
C ILE A 45 -3.82 4.85 -10.98
N ILE A 46 -3.11 5.70 -10.24
CA ILE A 46 -2.15 5.28 -9.22
C ILE A 46 -2.81 4.39 -8.15
N ILE A 47 -3.91 4.83 -7.55
CA ILE A 47 -4.58 4.10 -6.46
C ILE A 47 -4.96 2.66 -6.87
N PRO A 48 -5.73 2.44 -7.96
CA PRO A 48 -6.11 1.07 -8.33
C PRO A 48 -4.93 0.20 -8.74
N VAL A 49 -3.97 0.73 -9.50
CA VAL A 49 -2.79 -0.05 -9.94
C VAL A 49 -1.89 -0.38 -8.74
N HIS A 50 -1.71 0.56 -7.81
CA HIS A 50 -0.96 0.34 -6.59
C HIS A 50 -1.65 -0.72 -5.73
N GLY A 51 -2.96 -0.59 -5.49
CA GLY A 51 -3.74 -1.55 -4.71
C GLY A 51 -3.67 -2.97 -5.27
N ALA A 52 -3.83 -3.14 -6.59
CA ALA A 52 -3.70 -4.44 -7.25
C ALA A 52 -2.29 -5.02 -7.11
N SER A 53 -1.25 -4.19 -7.29
CA SER A 53 0.15 -4.59 -7.13
C SER A 53 0.45 -5.03 -5.69
N GLN A 54 -0.06 -4.30 -4.70
CA GLN A 54 0.10 -4.61 -3.29
C GLN A 54 -0.65 -5.88 -2.89
N LEU A 55 -1.85 -6.11 -3.44
CA LEU A 55 -2.58 -7.36 -3.23
C LEU A 55 -1.75 -8.55 -3.74
N ALA A 56 -1.22 -8.47 -4.96
CA ALA A 56 -0.37 -9.52 -5.52
C ALA A 56 0.91 -9.74 -4.70
N SER A 57 1.57 -8.65 -4.27
CA SER A 57 2.78 -8.68 -3.44
C SER A 57 2.54 -9.24 -2.03
N ASN A 58 1.41 -8.94 -1.42
CA ASN A 58 1.03 -9.50 -0.12
C ASN A 58 0.62 -10.97 -0.26
N ALA A 59 -0.13 -11.31 -1.31
CA ALA A 59 -0.57 -12.68 -1.57
C ALA A 59 0.62 -13.62 -1.82
N SER A 60 1.63 -13.18 -2.57
CA SER A 60 2.85 -13.97 -2.75
C SER A 60 3.60 -14.22 -1.45
N ARG A 61 3.65 -13.22 -0.54
CA ARG A 61 4.23 -13.39 0.80
C ARG A 61 3.46 -14.38 1.66
N VAL A 62 2.13 -14.32 1.63
CA VAL A 62 1.26 -15.31 2.29
C VAL A 62 1.51 -16.71 1.72
N TRP A 63 1.65 -16.83 0.40
CA TRP A 63 1.91 -18.11 -0.26
C TRP A 63 3.26 -18.72 0.15
N PHE A 64 4.34 -17.94 0.10
CA PHE A 64 5.66 -18.43 0.48
C PHE A 64 5.83 -18.64 1.99
N GLY A 65 5.19 -17.79 2.81
CA GLY A 65 5.25 -17.84 4.28
C GLY A 65 4.07 -18.55 4.92
N TRP A 66 3.35 -19.41 4.19
CA TRP A 66 2.09 -20.00 4.67
C TRP A 66 2.24 -20.72 6.01
N GLN A 67 3.37 -21.39 6.22
CA GLN A 67 3.66 -22.14 7.44
C GLN A 67 3.93 -21.24 8.66
N ASP A 68 4.31 -19.98 8.43
CA ASP A 68 4.61 -19.00 9.48
C ASP A 68 3.38 -18.15 9.87
N LEU A 69 2.23 -18.39 9.22
CA LEU A 69 1.01 -17.62 9.46
C LEU A 69 0.37 -17.99 10.81
N ARG A 70 0.13 -16.96 11.62
CA ARG A 70 -0.64 -17.05 12.86
C ARG A 70 -2.13 -16.94 12.55
N LEU A 71 -2.76 -18.06 12.21
CA LEU A 71 -4.18 -18.11 11.84
C LEU A 71 -5.12 -17.68 12.98
N ASP A 72 -4.65 -17.72 14.23
CA ASP A 72 -5.38 -17.27 15.43
C ASP A 72 -5.91 -15.83 15.31
N TYR A 73 -5.21 -14.97 14.57
CA TYR A 73 -5.54 -13.55 14.40
C TYR A 73 -6.12 -13.20 13.03
N MET A 74 -6.31 -14.21 12.17
CA MET A 74 -6.68 -13.98 10.78
C MET A 74 -8.10 -13.43 10.65
N LYS A 75 -9.01 -13.82 11.56
CA LYS A 75 -10.39 -13.33 11.56
C LYS A 75 -10.45 -11.85 11.90
N GLU A 76 -9.75 -11.43 12.95
CA GLU A 76 -9.63 -10.06 13.42
C GLU A 76 -9.04 -9.18 12.32
N PHE A 77 -7.95 -9.63 11.72
CA PHE A 77 -7.29 -8.96 10.61
C PHE A 77 -8.23 -8.82 9.41
N LEU A 78 -8.92 -9.90 9.02
CA LEU A 78 -9.81 -9.88 7.85
C LEU A 78 -10.99 -8.92 8.06
N ILE A 79 -11.60 -8.90 9.25
CA ILE A 79 -12.68 -7.98 9.58
C ILE A 79 -12.19 -6.53 9.48
N GLY A 80 -11.02 -6.22 10.06
CA GLY A 80 -10.40 -4.90 9.96
C GLY A 80 -10.13 -4.50 8.51
N ALA A 81 -9.45 -5.36 7.75
CA ALA A 81 -9.08 -5.12 6.36
C ALA A 81 -10.29 -4.89 5.44
N VAL A 82 -11.31 -5.75 5.53
CA VAL A 82 -12.52 -5.61 4.70
C VAL A 82 -13.28 -4.34 5.08
N SER A 83 -13.41 -4.04 6.38
CA SER A 83 -14.08 -2.84 6.84
C SER A 83 -13.35 -1.57 6.39
N GLY A 84 -12.02 -1.55 6.52
CA GLY A 84 -11.16 -0.45 6.04
C GLY A 84 -11.27 -0.27 4.54
N ALA A 85 -11.16 -1.35 3.76
CA ALA A 85 -11.30 -1.30 2.31
C ALA A 85 -12.65 -0.74 1.85
N ILE A 86 -13.75 -1.11 2.53
CA ILE A 86 -15.08 -0.56 2.25
C ILE A 86 -15.13 0.92 2.62
N VAL A 87 -14.72 1.29 3.84
CA VAL A 87 -14.79 2.68 4.31
C VAL A 87 -13.96 3.61 3.44
N PHE A 88 -12.68 3.29 3.21
CA PHE A 88 -11.79 4.12 2.41
C PHE A 88 -12.10 4.05 0.91
N GLY A 89 -12.54 2.90 0.41
CA GLY A 89 -12.99 2.73 -0.98
C GLY A 89 -14.29 3.50 -1.29
N VAL A 90 -15.14 3.73 -0.29
CA VAL A 90 -16.29 4.64 -0.40
C VAL A 90 -15.86 6.09 -0.20
N ALA A 91 -15.02 6.39 0.80
CA ALA A 91 -14.55 7.73 1.12
C ALA A 91 -13.86 8.41 -0.07
N VAL A 92 -13.05 7.66 -0.84
CA VAL A 92 -12.34 8.21 -2.01
C VAL A 92 -13.30 8.75 -3.08
N ARG A 93 -14.56 8.27 -3.14
CA ARG A 93 -15.56 8.78 -4.10
C ARG A 93 -16.03 10.20 -3.77
N PHE A 94 -15.84 10.64 -2.53
CA PHE A 94 -16.19 11.99 -2.08
C PHE A 94 -15.01 12.96 -2.14
N VAL A 95 -13.85 12.50 -2.63
CA VAL A 95 -12.62 13.29 -2.71
C VAL A 95 -12.34 13.61 -4.18
N SER A 96 -11.96 14.87 -4.47
CA SER A 96 -11.49 15.24 -5.81
C SER A 96 -10.20 14.48 -6.13
N LEU A 97 -10.16 13.82 -7.29
CA LEU A 97 -9.00 13.06 -7.74
C LEU A 97 -7.75 13.95 -7.93
N GLU A 98 -7.94 15.25 -8.11
CA GLU A 98 -6.86 16.25 -8.17
C GLU A 98 -6.11 16.40 -6.84
N LEU A 99 -6.75 16.06 -5.71
CA LEU A 99 -6.14 16.12 -4.38
C LEU A 99 -5.37 14.86 -4.01
N ILE A 100 -5.51 13.77 -4.77
CA ILE A 100 -4.85 12.49 -4.47
C ILE A 100 -3.32 12.62 -4.41
N PRO A 101 -2.63 13.31 -5.36
CA PRO A 101 -1.19 13.51 -5.26
C PRO A 101 -0.77 14.26 -3.99
N LEU A 102 -1.57 15.26 -3.58
CA LEU A 102 -1.34 16.01 -2.35
C LEU A 102 -1.45 15.09 -1.13
N PHE A 103 -2.49 14.26 -1.04
CA PHE A 103 -2.65 13.31 0.06
C PHE A 103 -1.54 12.24 0.10
N ILE A 104 -1.12 11.72 -1.06
CA ILE A 104 0.02 10.78 -1.15
C ILE A 104 1.30 11.47 -0.65
N GLY A 105 1.56 12.71 -1.08
CA GLY A 105 2.73 13.48 -0.64
C GLY A 105 2.72 13.72 0.87
N ILE A 106 1.59 14.19 1.42
CA ILE A 106 1.43 14.37 2.87
C ILE A 106 1.64 13.04 3.61
N TYR A 107 1.07 11.95 3.12
CA TYR A 107 1.22 10.63 3.72
C TYR A 107 2.69 10.18 3.76
N ILE A 108 3.43 10.31 2.65
CA ILE A 108 4.86 9.98 2.60
C ILE A 108 5.64 10.83 3.61
N LEU A 109 5.41 12.14 3.64
CA LEU A 109 6.10 13.06 4.54
C LEU A 109 5.81 12.75 6.02
N LEU A 110 4.55 12.51 6.37
CA LEU A 110 4.16 12.14 7.72
C LEU A 110 4.80 10.81 8.14
N MET A 111 4.78 9.81 7.25
CA MET A 111 5.30 8.49 7.56
C MET A 111 6.84 8.50 7.74
N GLN A 112 7.56 9.36 7.02
CA GLN A 112 9.02 9.42 7.08
C GLN A 112 9.58 10.41 8.12
N TRP A 113 8.92 11.55 8.34
CA TRP A 113 9.48 12.64 9.16
C TRP A 113 8.70 12.92 10.45
N SER A 114 7.47 12.45 10.61
CA SER A 114 6.68 12.73 11.81
C SER A 114 6.78 11.61 12.86
N LYS A 115 7.62 11.83 13.89
CA LYS A 115 7.69 10.96 15.09
C LYS A 115 6.36 10.87 15.85
N THR A 116 5.50 11.89 15.72
CA THR A 116 4.17 11.91 16.34
C THR A 116 3.22 11.00 15.58
N PHE A 117 3.25 11.06 14.25
CA PHE A 117 2.44 10.19 13.40
C PHE A 117 2.85 8.73 13.56
N ASP A 118 4.15 8.43 13.57
CA ASP A 118 4.67 7.08 13.84
C ASP A 118 4.19 6.55 15.20
N ARG A 119 4.24 7.35 16.27
CA ARG A 119 3.68 6.96 17.58
C ARG A 119 2.18 6.73 17.54
N LEU A 120 1.43 7.53 16.77
CA LEU A 120 -0.02 7.37 16.64
C LEU A 120 -0.36 6.05 15.96
N LEU A 121 0.31 5.70 14.87
CA LEU A 121 0.12 4.41 14.18
C LEU A 121 0.46 3.23 15.10
N LYS A 122 1.55 3.33 15.87
CA LYS A 122 1.95 2.30 16.85
C LYS A 122 0.97 2.12 18.03
N ARG A 123 0.02 3.03 18.23
CA ARG A 123 -1.06 2.84 19.23
C ARG A 123 -2.10 1.81 18.79
N ALA A 124 -2.16 1.46 17.51
CA ALA A 124 -2.96 0.34 17.04
C ALA A 124 -2.38 -0.96 17.64
N ASN A 125 -2.99 -1.42 18.73
CA ASN A 125 -2.49 -2.53 19.53
C ASN A 125 -3.27 -3.84 19.31
N ASN A 126 -4.22 -3.85 18.38
CA ASN A 126 -5.00 -5.02 18.03
C ASN A 126 -5.10 -5.18 16.50
N PHE A 127 -5.33 -6.42 16.05
CA PHE A 127 -5.35 -6.76 14.63
C PHE A 127 -6.53 -6.15 13.86
N TYR A 128 -7.64 -5.82 14.54
CA TYR A 128 -8.75 -5.11 13.90
C TYR A 128 -8.33 -3.71 13.45
N THR A 129 -7.74 -2.93 14.36
CA THR A 129 -7.34 -1.55 14.11
C THR A 129 -6.16 -1.50 13.16
N ILE A 130 -5.18 -2.40 13.31
CA ILE A 130 -4.01 -2.46 12.43
C ILE A 130 -4.43 -2.74 10.98
N ALA A 131 -5.39 -3.65 10.77
CA ALA A 131 -5.83 -4.00 9.42
C ALA A 131 -6.83 -2.99 8.83
N PHE A 132 -7.50 -2.20 9.67
CA PHE A 132 -8.46 -1.19 9.24
C PHE A 132 -7.79 0.04 8.65
N ILE A 133 -6.69 0.51 9.25
CA ILE A 133 -5.96 1.73 8.88
C ILE A 133 -5.01 1.52 7.71
#